data_AF-A0A8B7DPM4-F1
#
_entry.id   AF-A0A8B7DPM4-F1
#
_cell.length_a   1.000
_cell.length_b   1.000
_cell.length_c   1.000
_cell.angle_alpha   90.00
_cell.angle_beta   90.00
_cell.angle_gamma   90.00
#
_symmetry.space_group_name_H-M   'P 1'
#
loop_
_entity.id
_entity.type
_entity.pdbx_description
1 polymer ?
#
loop_
_entity_poly.entity_id
_entity_poly.type
_entity_poly.pdbx_seq_one_letter_code
_entity_poly.pdbx_strand_id
1 'polypeptide(L)'
;MAGEIMSKVAFSSKVPLLMKATSDSSQPTPGYLFEDIQKISYESIDYCIYMADFLIDRLKKKSLHVKLKALQVIRYVVDRGHREFTIYIRKNSNSIRELQTRESKIYKPYV
;
A
#
# COMPACT_ATOMS: atom_id res chain seq x y z
N MET A 1 -14.62 -9.00 18.56
CA MET A 1 -15.50 -8.04 17.85
C MET A 1 -15.22 -6.59 18.26
N ALA A 2 -15.47 -6.18 19.52
CA ALA A 2 -15.26 -4.77 19.92
C ALA A 2 -13.81 -4.28 19.80
N GLY A 3 -12.82 -5.10 20.21
CA GLY A 3 -11.39 -4.72 20.14
C GLY A 3 -10.89 -4.45 18.71
N GLU A 4 -11.27 -5.30 17.76
CA GLU A 4 -10.92 -5.15 16.34
C GLU A 4 -11.55 -3.88 15.73
N ILE A 5 -12.83 -3.60 16.06
CA ILE A 5 -13.50 -2.38 15.61
C ILE A 5 -12.77 -1.14 16.12
N MET A 6 -12.38 -1.11 17.39
CA MET A 6 -11.65 0.02 17.97
C MET A 6 -10.26 0.20 17.34
N SER A 7 -9.56 -0.90 17.08
CA SER A 7 -8.27 -0.90 16.37
C SER A 7 -8.41 -0.28 14.97
N LYS A 8 -9.45 -0.67 14.22
CA LYS A 8 -9.72 -0.12 12.89
C LYS A 8 -10.14 1.36 12.93
N VAL A 9 -10.94 1.77 13.92
CA VAL A 9 -11.29 3.18 14.14
C VAL A 9 -10.03 4.00 14.43
N ALA A 10 -9.15 3.52 15.31
CA ALA A 10 -7.89 4.21 15.60
C ALA A 10 -6.98 4.31 14.36
N PHE A 11 -6.91 3.24 13.55
CA PHE A 11 -6.17 3.24 12.29
C PHE A 11 -6.69 4.26 11.27
N SER A 12 -7.98 4.61 11.28
CA SER A 12 -8.56 5.58 10.34
C SER A 12 -7.83 6.93 10.34
N SER A 13 -7.27 7.34 11.49
CA SER A 13 -6.44 8.55 11.64
C SER A 13 -5.17 8.53 10.78
N LYS A 14 -4.70 7.35 10.35
CA LYS A 14 -3.50 7.16 9.53
C LYS A 14 -3.79 7.20 8.02
N VAL A 15 -5.06 7.02 7.63
CA VAL A 15 -5.48 6.99 6.23
C VAL A 15 -5.09 8.25 5.45
N PRO A 16 -5.22 9.49 5.98
CA PRO A 16 -4.78 10.69 5.26
C PRO A 16 -3.31 10.68 4.87
N LEU A 17 -2.42 10.13 5.70
CA LEU A 17 -0.99 9.99 5.40
C LEU A 17 -0.77 9.02 4.23
N LEU A 18 -1.43 7.87 4.25
CA LEU A 18 -1.37 6.87 3.19
C LEU A 18 -1.95 7.41 1.87
N MET A 19 -3.04 8.17 1.94
CA MET A 19 -3.64 8.86 0.79
C MET A 19 -2.67 9.88 0.17
N LYS A 20 -1.99 10.68 1.01
CA LYS A 20 -0.97 11.65 0.58
C LYS A 20 0.21 10.94 -0.09
N ALA A 21 0.70 9.85 0.49
CA ALA A 21 1.83 9.10 -0.06
C ALA A 21 1.50 8.37 -1.37
N THR A 22 0.23 8.10 -1.64
CA THR A 22 -0.24 7.39 -2.83
C THR A 22 -1.06 8.27 -3.77
N SER A 23 -0.91 9.60 -3.67
CA SER A 23 -1.69 10.58 -4.43
C SER A 23 -1.64 10.33 -5.94
N ASP A 24 -2.74 10.57 -6.63
CA ASP A 24 -2.81 10.51 -8.09
C ASP A 24 -2.20 11.79 -8.70
N SER A 25 -0.87 11.83 -8.72
CA SER A 25 -0.12 12.96 -9.25
C SER A 25 1.22 12.47 -9.81
N SER A 26 1.72 13.18 -10.81
CA SER A 26 3.06 12.94 -11.37
C SER A 26 4.19 13.31 -10.40
N GLN A 27 3.91 14.12 -9.38
CA GLN A 27 4.87 14.47 -8.34
C GLN A 27 5.27 13.23 -7.52
N PRO A 28 6.56 13.03 -7.24
CA PRO A 28 7.03 11.90 -6.46
C PRO A 28 6.50 11.97 -5.02
N THR A 29 6.39 10.81 -4.37
CA THR A 29 6.08 10.74 -2.94
C THR A 29 7.24 11.35 -2.14
N PRO A 30 7.00 12.38 -1.31
CA PRO A 30 8.05 12.94 -0.47
C PRO A 30 8.69 11.88 0.45
N GLY A 31 10.01 11.90 0.57
CA GLY A 31 10.80 10.89 1.29
C GLY A 31 10.32 10.63 2.73
N TYR A 32 10.04 11.70 3.47
CA TYR A 32 9.60 11.60 4.87
C TYR A 32 8.31 10.79 5.07
N LEU A 33 7.43 10.75 4.06
CA LEU A 33 6.19 9.97 4.15
C LEU A 33 6.46 8.47 4.22
N PHE A 34 7.52 7.98 3.59
CA PHE A 34 7.88 6.56 3.69
C PHE A 34 8.31 6.18 5.11
N GLU A 35 9.09 7.05 5.76
CA GLU A 35 9.52 6.86 7.16
C GLU A 35 8.34 6.92 8.11
N ASP A 36 7.44 7.91 7.97
CA ASP A 36 6.28 8.02 8.83
C ASP A 36 5.31 6.84 8.65
N ILE A 37 5.14 6.35 7.41
CA ILE A 37 4.33 5.17 7.13
C ILE A 37 4.97 3.90 7.70
N GLN A 38 6.29 3.75 7.59
CA GLN A 38 6.99 2.61 8.15
C GLN A 38 6.80 2.53 9.67
N LYS A 39 6.78 3.65 10.39
CA LYS A 39 6.51 3.69 11.84
C LYS A 39 5.13 3.13 12.21
N ILE A 40 4.11 3.33 11.35
CA ILE A 40 2.75 2.79 11.57
C ILE A 40 2.80 1.26 11.76
N SER A 41 3.68 0.56 11.05
CA SER A 41 3.78 -0.90 11.14
C SER A 41 4.19 -1.42 12.54
N TYR A 42 4.81 -0.57 13.37
CA TYR A 42 5.21 -0.92 14.73
C TYR A 42 4.20 -0.53 15.80
N GLU A 43 3.14 0.21 15.43
CA GLU A 43 2.11 0.63 16.38
C GLU A 43 1.20 -0.55 16.80
N SER A 44 0.92 -1.49 15.88
CA SER A 44 0.15 -2.71 16.16
C SER A 44 0.27 -3.74 15.02
N ILE A 45 0.08 -5.02 15.33
CA ILE A 45 -0.04 -6.08 14.32
C ILE A 45 -1.26 -5.83 13.42
N ASP A 46 -2.38 -5.39 13.99
CA ASP A 46 -3.58 -5.06 13.21
C ASP A 46 -3.30 -3.97 12.18
N TYR A 47 -2.47 -2.97 12.54
CA TYR A 47 -2.12 -1.87 11.65
C TYR A 47 -1.28 -2.34 10.47
N CYS A 48 -0.45 -3.38 10.65
CA CYS A 48 0.23 -4.02 9.52
C CYS A 48 -0.78 -4.54 8.50
N ILE A 49 -1.83 -5.21 8.98
CA ILE A 49 -2.87 -5.81 8.13
C ILE A 49 -3.69 -4.72 7.44
N TYR A 50 -4.20 -3.74 8.19
CA TYR A 50 -5.02 -2.66 7.65
C TYR A 50 -4.26 -1.78 6.66
N MET A 51 -2.99 -1.51 6.92
CA MET A 51 -2.13 -0.78 5.99
C MET A 51 -1.87 -1.59 4.72
N ALA A 52 -1.61 -2.90 4.84
CA ALA A 52 -1.40 -3.75 3.69
C ALA A 52 -2.66 -3.83 2.81
N ASP A 53 -3.84 -4.03 3.40
CA ASP A 53 -5.12 -4.04 2.68
C ASP A 53 -5.35 -2.72 1.95
N PHE A 54 -5.14 -1.59 2.64
CA PHE A 54 -5.25 -0.27 2.03
C PHE A 54 -4.33 -0.14 0.80
N LEU A 55 -3.06 -0.52 0.94
CA LEU A 55 -2.08 -0.40 -0.14
C LEU A 55 -2.37 -1.35 -1.30
N ILE A 56 -2.87 -2.57 -1.03
CA ILE A 56 -3.33 -3.50 -2.06
C ILE A 56 -4.55 -2.94 -2.79
N ASP A 57 -5.49 -2.29 -2.10
CA ASP A 57 -6.63 -1.61 -2.71
C ASP A 57 -6.22 -0.43 -3.60
N ARG A 58 -5.09 0.25 -3.28
CA ARG A 58 -4.51 1.26 -4.18
C ARG A 58 -4.08 0.64 -5.51
N LEU A 59 -3.60 -0.61 -5.53
CA LEU A 59 -3.19 -1.30 -6.76
C LEU A 59 -4.36 -1.59 -7.72
N LYS A 60 -5.61 -1.59 -7.21
CA LYS A 60 -6.83 -1.77 -8.02
C LYS A 60 -7.25 -0.51 -8.77
N LYS A 61 -6.64 0.65 -8.50
CA LYS A 61 -6.97 1.93 -9.16
C LYS A 61 -6.45 1.95 -10.60
N LYS A 62 -7.08 2.73 -11.49
CA LYS A 62 -6.67 2.88 -12.90
C LYS A 62 -5.41 3.74 -13.12
N SER A 63 -5.01 4.53 -12.14
CA SER A 63 -3.88 5.43 -12.30
C SER A 63 -2.57 4.69 -12.05
N LEU A 64 -1.66 4.74 -13.02
CA LEU A 64 -0.29 4.25 -12.89
C LEU A 64 0.48 4.99 -11.78
N HIS A 65 0.23 6.29 -11.57
CA HIS A 65 0.87 7.04 -10.49
C HIS A 65 0.48 6.47 -9.13
N VAL A 66 -0.80 6.15 -8.95
CA VAL A 66 -1.30 5.56 -7.70
C VAL A 66 -0.69 4.16 -7.49
N LYS A 67 -0.71 3.30 -8.52
CA LYS A 67 -0.15 1.95 -8.43
C LYS A 67 1.35 1.99 -8.11
N LEU A 68 2.12 2.81 -8.83
CA LEU A 68 3.57 2.92 -8.65
C LEU A 68 3.91 3.38 -7.23
N LYS A 69 3.24 4.42 -6.73
CA LYS A 69 3.49 4.93 -5.38
C LYS A 69 3.09 3.92 -4.31
N ALA A 70 1.98 3.20 -4.48
CA ALA A 70 1.59 2.14 -3.56
C ALA A 70 2.64 1.02 -3.50
N LEU A 71 3.17 0.59 -4.65
CA LEU A 71 4.26 -0.40 -4.71
C LEU A 71 5.55 0.10 -4.05
N GLN A 72 5.90 1.37 -4.24
CA GLN A 72 7.06 1.97 -3.59
C GLN A 72 6.91 1.97 -2.06
N VAL A 73 5.72 2.30 -1.55
CA VAL A 73 5.43 2.25 -0.11
C VAL A 73 5.48 0.81 0.40
N ILE A 74 4.85 -0.14 -0.29
CA ILE A 74 4.90 -1.58 0.07
C ILE A 74 6.34 -2.04 0.16
N ARG A 75 7.17 -1.77 -0.85
CA ARG A 75 8.59 -2.14 -0.87
C ARG A 75 9.34 -1.56 0.32
N TYR A 76 9.16 -0.27 0.58
CA TYR A 76 9.83 0.42 1.68
C TYR A 76 9.50 -0.22 3.04
N VAL A 77 8.22 -0.52 3.29
CA VAL A 77 7.78 -1.12 4.55
C VAL A 77 8.18 -2.61 4.63
N VAL A 78 8.22 -3.34 3.51
CA VAL A 78 8.74 -4.72 3.50
C VAL A 78 10.21 -4.77 3.95
N ASP A 79 11.02 -3.80 3.51
CA ASP A 79 12.45 -3.74 3.78
C ASP A 79 12.76 -3.26 5.21
N ARG A 80 11.92 -2.38 5.77
CA ARG A 80 12.25 -1.59 6.98
C ARG A 80 11.18 -1.62 8.08
N GLY A 81 10.04 -2.24 7.82
CA GLY A 81 8.89 -2.27 8.71
C GLY A 81 8.79 -3.55 9.54
N HIS A 82 7.69 -3.64 10.28
CA HIS A 82 7.38 -4.80 11.11
C HIS A 82 7.17 -6.07 10.28
N ARG A 83 7.68 -7.21 10.77
CA ARG A 83 7.69 -8.50 10.06
C ARG A 83 6.29 -8.98 9.64
N GLU A 84 5.26 -8.70 10.44
CA GLU A 84 3.88 -9.09 10.13
C GLU A 84 3.36 -8.45 8.84
N PHE A 85 3.75 -7.21 8.54
CA PHE A 85 3.43 -6.58 7.26
C PHE A 85 4.01 -7.40 6.10
N THR A 86 5.28 -7.77 6.19
CA THR A 86 5.97 -8.57 5.16
C THR A 86 5.34 -9.95 4.99
N ILE A 87 4.96 -10.62 6.08
CA ILE A 87 4.25 -11.90 6.03
C ILE A 87 2.91 -11.75 5.29
N TYR A 88 2.13 -10.71 5.63
CA TYR A 88 0.84 -10.46 5.01
C TYR A 88 0.96 -10.14 3.51
N ILE A 89 1.91 -9.29 3.12
CA ILE A 89 2.19 -8.98 1.71
C ILE A 89 2.59 -10.25 0.93
N ARG A 90 3.43 -11.13 1.50
CA ARG A 90 3.84 -12.39 0.86
C ARG A 90 2.66 -13.33 0.61
N LYS A 91 1.75 -13.46 1.59
CA LYS A 91 0.50 -14.24 1.44
C LYS A 91 -0.38 -13.72 0.30
N ASN A 92 -0.30 -12.43 -0.01
CA ASN A 92 -1.06 -11.77 -1.08
C ASN A 92 -0.26 -11.55 -2.38
N SER A 93 0.93 -12.15 -2.51
CA SER A 93 1.87 -11.88 -3.61
C SER A 93 1.29 -12.16 -5.00
N ASN A 94 0.49 -13.22 -5.16
CA ASN A 94 -0.18 -13.54 -6.42
C ASN A 94 -1.15 -12.42 -6.84
N SER A 95 -2.00 -11.95 -5.93
CA SER A 95 -2.93 -10.85 -6.18
C SER A 95 -2.21 -9.55 -6.50
N ILE A 96 -1.12 -9.24 -5.78
CA ILE A 96 -0.29 -8.06 -6.05
C ILE A 96 0.31 -8.13 -7.47
N ARG A 97 0.84 -9.29 -7.88
CA ARG A 97 1.41 -9.50 -9.21
C ARG A 97 0.39 -9.32 -10.33
N GLU A 98 -0.84 -9.80 -10.12
CA GLU A 98 -1.92 -9.62 -11.08
C GLU A 98 -2.30 -8.14 -11.22
N LEU A 99 -2.40 -7.41 -10.10
CA LEU A 99 -2.77 -6.00 -10.08
C LEU A 99 -1.68 -5.08 -10.67
N GLN A 100 -0.41 -5.51 -10.65
CA GLN A 100 0.68 -4.85 -11.37
C GLN A 100 0.54 -4.98 -12.90
N THR A 101 0.07 -6.14 -13.37
CA THR A 101 0.11 -6.52 -14.80
C THR A 101 -1.05 -5.93 -15.61
N ARG A 102 -2.17 -5.59 -14.95
CA ARG A 102 -3.38 -5.06 -15.61
C ARG A 102 -3.23 -3.58 -15.94
N GLU A 103 -2.46 -3.28 -16.99
CA GLU A 103 -2.65 -2.11 -17.88
C GLU A 103 -1.95 -2.19 -19.25
N SER A 104 -1.58 -3.40 -19.72
CA SER A 104 -0.92 -3.58 -21.03
C SER A 104 -1.85 -3.89 -22.22
N LYS A 105 -3.15 -3.61 -22.15
CA LYS A 105 -4.05 -3.77 -23.32
C LYS A 105 -4.06 -2.56 -24.28
N ILE A 106 -3.11 -1.63 -24.15
CA ILE A 106 -2.82 -0.60 -25.17
C ILE A 106 -1.40 -0.80 -25.70
N TYR A 107 -1.16 -1.96 -26.29
CA TYR A 107 -0.19 -2.10 -27.38
C TYR A 107 -0.74 -3.16 -28.31
N LYS A 108 -1.47 -2.72 -29.35
CA LYS A 108 -1.64 -3.55 -30.53
C LYS A 108 -0.31 -3.48 -31.28
N PRO A 109 0.44 -4.58 -31.45
CA PRO A 109 1.47 -4.58 -32.47
C PRO A 109 0.77 -4.35 -33.81
N TYR A 110 1.20 -3.32 -34.53
CA TYR A 110 0.89 -3.22 -35.95
C TYR A 110 1.51 -4.45 -36.62
N VAL A 111 0.65 -5.38 -37.03
CA VAL A 111 0.94 -6.42 -38.02
C VAL A 111 -0.27 -6.52 -38.93
#